data_AF-A0A396SAZ8-F1
#
_entry.id   AF-A0A396SAZ8-F1
#
_cell.length_a   1.000
_cell.length_b   1.000
_cell.length_c   1.000
_cell.angle_alpha   90.00
_cell.angle_beta   90.00
_cell.angle_gamma   90.00
#
_symmetry.space_group_name_H-M   'P 1'
#
loop_
_entity.id
_entity.type
_entity.pdbx_description
1 polymer ?
#
loop_
_entity_poly.entity_id
_entity_poly.type
_entity_poly.pdbx_seq_one_letter_code
_entity_poly.pdbx_strand_id
1 'polypeptide(L)'
;MYEEITIDRSIFFIEQHHIDTYKIMASKMKDYSYILNEGSLNKDDAWMIAFNVWILLLPDDDIFFGLEEKSLYYTSIFLIYNAVKEDLHFQKLKQRGDSSPELFYLTSLYVATGIINWVSSVSEKYNLLHFNKMKFSRSYFDAPNGNEEEVKQFLALQSKCVKAFVRELKDDVFCHMIKKCCDDSYFLYVDKFLNQRV
;
A
#
# COMPACT_ATOMS: atom_id res chain seq x y z
N MET A 1 10.22 5.98 -9.61
CA MET A 1 10.27 6.45 -8.19
C MET A 1 8.87 6.83 -7.75
N TYR A 2 8.31 8.04 -7.88
CA TYR A 2 6.82 8.20 -7.82
C TYR A 2 6.22 8.61 -9.17
N GLU A 3 7.07 8.90 -10.15
CA GLU A 3 6.63 9.34 -11.48
C GLU A 3 5.86 8.28 -12.26
N GLU A 4 6.10 7.02 -11.95
CA GLU A 4 5.48 5.84 -12.57
C GLU A 4 4.07 5.53 -12.04
N ILE A 5 3.56 6.37 -11.11
CA ILE A 5 2.19 6.28 -10.62
C ILE A 5 1.25 6.79 -11.71
N THR A 6 0.33 5.92 -12.12
CA THR A 6 -0.70 6.20 -13.14
C THR A 6 -2.08 5.75 -12.64
N ILE A 7 -3.13 6.29 -13.26
CA ILE A 7 -4.52 5.91 -12.96
C ILE A 7 -4.72 4.40 -13.23
N ASP A 8 -4.12 3.89 -14.30
CA ASP A 8 -4.26 2.49 -14.71
C ASP A 8 -3.67 1.52 -13.69
N ARG A 9 -2.56 1.90 -13.05
CA ARG A 9 -1.91 1.10 -11.99
C ARG A 9 -2.60 1.21 -10.64
N SER A 10 -3.44 2.23 -10.41
CA SER A 10 -4.25 2.35 -9.20
C SER A 10 -5.29 1.24 -9.13
N ILE A 11 -5.45 0.67 -7.94
CA ILE A 11 -6.51 -0.31 -7.69
C ILE A 11 -7.86 0.35 -7.34
N PHE A 12 -7.85 1.65 -7.02
CA PHE A 12 -9.05 2.45 -6.74
C PHE A 12 -9.43 3.30 -7.94
N PHE A 13 -10.71 3.66 -8.06
CA PHE A 13 -11.13 4.66 -9.03
C PHE A 13 -10.70 6.03 -8.51
N ILE A 14 -9.79 6.65 -9.23
CA ILE A 14 -9.19 7.93 -8.88
C ILE A 14 -9.19 8.83 -10.10
N GLU A 15 -9.22 10.12 -9.85
CA GLU A 15 -8.95 11.14 -10.85
C GLU A 15 -7.47 11.54 -10.89
N GLN A 16 -7.05 12.15 -12.00
CA GLN A 16 -5.67 12.61 -12.21
C GLN A 16 -5.18 13.55 -11.10
N HIS A 17 -6.06 14.39 -10.55
CA HIS A 17 -5.71 15.34 -9.51
C HIS A 17 -5.20 14.66 -8.23
N HIS A 18 -5.63 13.42 -7.93
CA HIS A 18 -5.10 12.64 -6.81
C HIS A 18 -3.63 12.27 -7.00
N ILE A 19 -3.28 11.84 -8.22
CA ILE A 19 -1.90 11.51 -8.58
C ILE A 19 -1.04 12.76 -8.50
N ASP A 20 -1.50 13.85 -9.10
CA ASP A 20 -0.76 15.11 -9.12
C ASP A 20 -0.51 15.61 -7.69
N THR A 21 -1.53 15.54 -6.84
CA THR A 21 -1.43 15.91 -5.41
C THR A 21 -0.40 15.04 -4.69
N TYR A 22 -0.44 13.73 -4.89
CA TYR A 22 0.52 12.82 -4.28
C TYR A 22 1.94 13.07 -4.76
N LYS A 23 2.14 13.28 -6.07
CA LYS A 23 3.46 13.58 -6.66
C LYS A 23 4.02 14.90 -6.13
N ILE A 24 3.19 15.93 -6.01
CA ILE A 24 3.57 17.21 -5.39
C ILE A 24 4.01 17.00 -3.93
N MET A 25 3.26 16.21 -3.16
CA MET A 25 3.62 15.87 -1.79
C MET A 25 4.92 15.08 -1.71
N ALA A 26 5.10 14.07 -2.56
CA ALA A 26 6.30 13.25 -2.61
C ALA A 26 7.54 14.10 -2.96
N SER A 27 7.39 15.07 -3.86
CA SER A 27 8.46 16.02 -4.20
C SER A 27 8.81 16.95 -3.02
N LYS A 28 7.79 17.54 -2.38
CA LYS A 28 7.95 18.41 -1.20
C LYS A 28 8.60 17.67 -0.02
N MET A 29 8.26 16.39 0.16
CA MET A 29 8.67 15.53 1.27
C MET A 29 9.67 14.46 0.84
N LYS A 30 10.47 14.72 -0.20
CA LYS A 30 11.42 13.73 -0.77
C LYS A 30 12.41 13.17 0.25
N ASP A 31 12.77 13.97 1.26
CA ASP A 31 13.74 13.59 2.30
C ASP A 31 13.21 12.47 3.21
N TYR A 32 11.91 12.16 3.14
CA TYR A 32 11.29 11.03 3.84
C TYR A 32 11.15 9.77 2.98
N SER A 33 11.58 9.81 1.71
CA SER A 33 11.48 8.66 0.80
C SER A 33 12.22 7.41 1.30
N TYR A 34 13.22 7.58 2.16
CA TYR A 34 13.97 6.45 2.77
C TYR A 34 13.10 5.55 3.65
N ILE A 35 11.94 6.04 4.12
CA ILE A 35 11.00 5.27 4.93
C ILE A 35 10.45 4.11 4.09
N LEU A 36 10.21 4.35 2.80
CA LEU A 36 9.66 3.35 1.90
C LEU A 36 10.72 2.29 1.59
N ASN A 37 10.53 1.09 2.14
CA ASN A 37 11.36 -0.07 1.84
C ASN A 37 10.71 -0.91 0.74
N GLU A 38 11.47 -1.16 -0.33
CA GLU A 38 11.02 -1.94 -1.49
C GLU A 38 10.96 -3.44 -1.20
N GLY A 39 11.70 -3.94 -0.21
CA GLY A 39 11.72 -5.35 0.17
C GLY A 39 12.11 -6.25 -1.01
N SER A 40 11.24 -7.21 -1.33
CA SER A 40 11.39 -8.08 -2.51
C SER A 40 10.72 -7.54 -3.78
N LEU A 41 10.03 -6.40 -3.71
CA LEU A 41 9.37 -5.76 -4.84
C LEU A 41 10.33 -4.83 -5.59
N ASN A 42 9.94 -4.44 -6.80
CA ASN A 42 10.59 -3.31 -7.46
C ASN A 42 10.11 -1.99 -6.84
N LYS A 43 10.90 -0.94 -7.07
CA LYS A 43 10.63 0.40 -6.56
C LYS A 43 9.25 0.93 -6.92
N ASP A 44 8.83 0.75 -8.17
CA ASP A 44 7.59 1.36 -8.65
C ASP A 44 6.36 0.68 -8.01
N ASP A 45 6.41 -0.63 -7.80
CA ASP A 45 5.38 -1.37 -7.04
C ASP A 45 5.31 -0.89 -5.59
N ALA A 46 6.45 -0.66 -4.94
CA ALA A 46 6.47 -0.14 -3.58
C ALA A 46 5.81 1.25 -3.48
N TRP A 47 6.08 2.13 -4.45
CA TRP A 47 5.47 3.45 -4.52
C TRP A 47 3.99 3.42 -4.89
N MET A 48 3.58 2.47 -5.73
CA MET A 48 2.16 2.21 -6.00
C MET A 48 1.43 1.74 -4.73
N ILE A 49 2.06 0.91 -3.89
CA ILE A 49 1.48 0.52 -2.60
C ILE A 49 1.33 1.76 -1.70
N ALA A 50 2.37 2.57 -1.56
CA ALA A 50 2.32 3.81 -0.77
C ALA A 50 1.24 4.78 -1.26
N PHE A 51 1.08 4.92 -2.58
CA PHE A 51 0.03 5.74 -3.15
C PHE A 51 -1.37 5.19 -2.83
N ASN A 52 -1.61 3.89 -3.01
CA ASN A 52 -2.90 3.27 -2.68
C ASN A 52 -3.23 3.39 -1.19
N VAL A 53 -2.25 3.29 -0.30
CA VAL A 53 -2.46 3.55 1.15
C VAL A 53 -2.80 5.02 1.39
N TRP A 54 -2.14 5.95 0.72
CA TRP A 54 -2.45 7.37 0.83
C TRP A 54 -3.88 7.68 0.41
N ILE A 55 -4.36 7.06 -0.67
CA ILE A 55 -5.76 7.15 -1.09
C ILE A 55 -6.69 6.69 0.04
N LEU A 56 -6.43 5.57 0.71
CA LEU A 56 -7.27 5.10 1.84
C LEU A 56 -7.36 6.08 3.01
N LEU A 57 -6.37 6.96 3.18
CA LEU A 57 -6.34 8.00 4.22
C LEU A 57 -7.17 9.23 3.84
N LEU A 58 -7.44 9.46 2.55
CA LEU A 58 -8.27 10.58 2.10
C LEU A 58 -9.73 10.42 2.58
N PRO A 59 -10.49 11.52 2.73
CA PRO A 59 -11.92 11.47 3.03
C PRO A 59 -12.68 10.51 2.12
N ASP A 60 -13.69 9.81 2.66
CA ASP A 60 -14.41 8.77 1.90
C ASP A 60 -15.19 9.33 0.70
N ASP A 61 -15.50 10.63 0.71
CA ASP A 61 -16.16 11.35 -0.39
C ASP A 61 -15.29 11.45 -1.66
N ASP A 62 -13.97 11.24 -1.53
CA ASP A 62 -13.00 11.34 -2.63
C ASP A 62 -12.70 9.98 -3.31
N ILE A 63 -13.26 8.87 -2.81
CA ILE A 63 -12.89 7.51 -3.23
C ILE A 63 -14.10 6.71 -3.75
N PHE A 64 -14.13 6.45 -5.05
CA PHE A 64 -15.06 5.48 -5.63
C PHE A 64 -14.39 4.09 -5.68
N PHE A 65 -15.00 3.08 -5.05
CA PHE A 65 -14.52 1.71 -5.16
C PHE A 65 -14.88 1.16 -6.54
N GLY A 66 -13.90 1.08 -7.45
CA GLY A 66 -14.02 0.39 -8.73
C GLY A 66 -14.04 -1.13 -8.54
N LEU A 67 -15.14 -1.65 -8.03
CA LEU A 67 -15.52 -3.08 -8.10
C LEU A 67 -16.22 -3.23 -9.45
N GLU A 68 -15.64 -3.85 -10.47
CA GLU A 68 -15.74 -5.31 -10.59
C GLU A 68 -14.48 -5.93 -11.26
N GLU A 69 -13.90 -5.32 -12.29
CA GLU A 69 -12.86 -5.99 -13.10
C GLU A 69 -11.48 -6.06 -12.44
N LYS A 70 -10.98 -4.96 -11.86
CA LYS A 70 -9.63 -4.94 -11.24
C LYS A 70 -9.55 -5.83 -9.99
N SER A 71 -10.66 -6.00 -9.27
CA SER A 71 -10.74 -6.84 -8.07
C SER A 71 -10.51 -8.33 -8.36
N LEU A 72 -10.83 -8.78 -9.58
CA LEU A 72 -10.61 -10.16 -10.05
C LEU A 72 -9.12 -10.46 -10.26
N TYR A 73 -8.36 -9.45 -10.68
CA TYR A 73 -6.92 -9.60 -10.91
C TYR A 73 -6.11 -9.34 -9.63
N TYR A 74 -6.55 -8.41 -8.79
CA TYR A 74 -5.79 -7.95 -7.62
C TYR A 74 -6.36 -8.44 -6.28
N THR A 75 -6.99 -9.61 -6.26
CA THR A 75 -7.72 -10.11 -5.08
C THR A 75 -6.85 -10.17 -3.83
N SER A 76 -5.58 -10.57 -3.92
CA SER A 76 -4.72 -10.68 -2.73
C SER A 76 -4.39 -9.33 -2.11
N ILE A 77 -4.14 -8.30 -2.93
CA ILE A 77 -3.82 -6.96 -2.42
C ILE A 77 -5.08 -6.25 -1.93
N PHE A 78 -6.23 -6.51 -2.55
CA PHE A 78 -7.53 -5.98 -2.12
C PHE A 78 -7.87 -6.45 -0.70
N LEU A 79 -7.60 -7.71 -0.36
CA LEU A 79 -7.76 -8.22 1.00
C LEU A 79 -6.90 -7.47 2.01
N ILE A 80 -5.65 -7.17 1.66
CA ILE A 80 -4.74 -6.41 2.53
C ILE A 80 -5.29 -5.00 2.74
N TYR A 81 -5.67 -4.30 1.67
CA TYR A 81 -6.18 -2.94 1.79
C TYR A 81 -7.50 -2.85 2.53
N ASN A 82 -8.39 -3.83 2.40
CA ASN A 82 -9.60 -3.91 3.23
C ASN A 82 -9.24 -4.08 4.71
N ALA A 83 -8.29 -4.96 5.02
CA ALA A 83 -7.83 -5.11 6.40
C ALA A 83 -7.20 -3.83 6.97
N VAL A 84 -6.42 -3.09 6.17
CA VAL A 84 -5.89 -1.76 6.57
C VAL A 84 -7.03 -0.77 6.79
N LYS A 85 -7.98 -0.70 5.85
CA LYS A 85 -9.13 0.21 5.93
C LYS A 85 -9.97 -0.07 7.17
N GLU A 86 -10.17 -1.33 7.54
CA GLU A 86 -10.97 -1.73 8.70
C GLU A 86 -10.20 -1.66 10.02
N ASP A 87 -8.88 -1.46 9.99
CA ASP A 87 -8.05 -1.40 11.19
C ASP A 87 -8.37 -0.18 12.07
N LEU A 88 -8.57 -0.43 13.36
CA LEU A 88 -8.95 0.60 14.33
C LEU A 88 -7.90 1.70 14.49
N HIS A 89 -6.61 1.36 14.44
CA HIS A 89 -5.53 2.35 14.60
C HIS A 89 -5.40 3.21 13.36
N PHE A 90 -5.55 2.62 12.17
CA PHE A 90 -5.59 3.34 10.91
C PHE A 90 -6.78 4.32 10.87
N GLN A 91 -7.97 3.86 11.24
CA GLN A 91 -9.17 4.71 11.30
C GLN A 91 -9.04 5.83 12.33
N LYS A 92 -8.49 5.54 13.51
CA LYS A 92 -8.23 6.57 14.52
C LYS A 92 -7.26 7.63 14.01
N LEU A 93 -6.21 7.26 13.27
CA LEU A 93 -5.29 8.20 12.66
C LEU A 93 -5.96 9.03 11.57
N LYS A 94 -6.77 8.41 10.71
CA LYS A 94 -7.54 9.11 9.67
C LYS A 94 -8.47 10.18 10.26
N GLN A 95 -9.17 9.86 11.35
CA GLN A 95 -10.21 10.70 11.95
C GLN A 95 -9.70 11.76 12.94
N ARG A 96 -8.38 11.92 13.11
CA ARG A 96 -7.85 12.89 14.09
C ARG A 96 -8.13 14.33 13.66
N GLY A 97 -8.39 15.18 14.65
CA GLY A 97 -8.59 16.63 14.43
C GLY A 97 -7.32 17.37 13.99
N ASP A 98 -6.14 16.78 14.22
CA ASP A 98 -4.82 17.31 13.80
C ASP A 98 -4.28 16.62 12.53
N SER A 99 -5.10 15.84 11.83
CA SER A 99 -4.70 15.19 10.57
C SER A 99 -4.32 16.22 9.50
N SER A 100 -3.07 16.18 9.03
CA SER A 100 -2.59 17.01 7.93
C SER A 100 -2.13 16.17 6.73
N PRO A 101 -2.03 16.76 5.52
CA PRO A 101 -1.50 16.06 4.35
C PRO A 101 -0.12 15.45 4.57
N GLU A 102 0.74 16.11 5.35
CA GLU A 102 2.06 15.58 5.75
C GLU A 102 1.94 14.31 6.61
N LEU A 103 1.03 14.27 7.58
CA LEU A 103 0.80 13.08 8.41
C LEU A 103 0.30 11.92 7.55
N PHE A 104 -0.62 12.19 6.60
CA PHE A 104 -1.13 11.16 5.70
C PHE A 104 -0.04 10.62 4.77
N TYR A 105 0.80 11.50 4.23
CA TYR A 105 1.94 11.08 3.42
C TYR A 105 2.94 10.22 4.22
N LEU A 106 3.35 10.64 5.42
CA LEU A 106 4.26 9.83 6.25
C LEU A 106 3.64 8.48 6.60
N THR A 107 2.35 8.47 6.98
CA THR A 107 1.64 7.24 7.30
C THR A 107 1.58 6.30 6.11
N SER A 108 1.38 6.81 4.90
CA SER A 108 1.35 5.96 3.70
C SER A 108 2.68 5.27 3.43
N LEU A 109 3.82 5.94 3.66
CA LEU A 109 5.15 5.33 3.52
C LEU A 109 5.41 4.25 4.57
N TYR A 110 5.06 4.51 5.84
CA TYR A 110 5.24 3.54 6.93
C TYR A 110 4.36 2.31 6.76
N VAL A 111 3.08 2.50 6.45
CA VAL A 111 2.13 1.40 6.27
C VAL A 111 2.48 0.61 5.00
N ALA A 112 2.87 1.25 3.90
CA ALA A 112 3.34 0.52 2.71
C ALA A 112 4.55 -0.35 3.01
N THR A 113 5.54 0.17 3.74
CA THR A 113 6.70 -0.61 4.19
C THR A 113 6.29 -1.77 5.10
N GLY A 114 5.35 -1.53 6.01
CA GLY A 114 4.76 -2.57 6.85
C GLY A 114 4.11 -3.69 6.05
N ILE A 115 3.29 -3.33 5.05
CA ILE A 115 2.65 -4.27 4.12
C ILE A 115 3.71 -5.08 3.36
N ILE A 116 4.71 -4.43 2.77
CA ILE A 116 5.76 -5.09 1.97
C ILE A 116 6.52 -6.11 2.82
N ASN A 117 6.90 -5.74 4.04
CA ASN A 117 7.58 -6.63 4.97
C ASN A 117 6.68 -7.79 5.42
N TRP A 118 5.42 -7.51 5.73
CA TRP A 118 4.45 -8.53 6.12
C TRP A 118 4.20 -9.53 4.98
N VAL A 119 3.95 -9.05 3.75
CA VAL A 119 3.79 -9.90 2.56
C VAL A 119 5.02 -10.77 2.34
N SER A 120 6.23 -10.22 2.52
CA SER A 120 7.48 -10.97 2.39
C SER A 120 7.57 -12.10 3.43
N SER A 121 7.28 -11.79 4.70
CA SER A 121 7.30 -12.75 5.80
C SER A 121 6.26 -13.86 5.62
N VAL A 122 5.03 -13.52 5.23
CA VAL A 122 3.99 -14.51 4.93
C VAL A 122 4.38 -15.35 3.73
N SER A 123 4.97 -14.74 2.69
CA SER A 123 5.43 -15.48 1.52
C SER A 123 6.54 -16.48 1.84
N GLU A 124 7.44 -16.15 2.75
CA GLU A 124 8.44 -17.07 3.29
C GLU A 124 7.80 -18.22 4.08
N LYS A 125 6.92 -17.89 5.04
CA LYS A 125 6.24 -18.86 5.92
C LYS A 125 5.47 -19.93 5.14
N TYR A 126 4.82 -19.55 4.06
CA TYR A 126 3.99 -20.45 3.24
C TYR A 126 4.69 -20.98 1.99
N ASN A 127 6.02 -20.80 1.86
CA ASN A 127 6.79 -21.17 0.67
C ASN A 127 6.20 -20.61 -0.63
N LEU A 128 5.61 -19.42 -0.55
CA LEU A 128 5.16 -18.68 -1.71
C LEU A 128 6.33 -18.01 -2.44
N LEU A 129 7.59 -18.20 -2.00
CA LEU A 129 8.84 -17.63 -2.53
C LEU A 129 9.07 -17.72 -4.05
N HIS A 130 8.30 -18.55 -4.78
CA HIS A 130 8.17 -18.37 -6.23
C HIS A 130 7.64 -16.97 -6.62
N PHE A 131 7.04 -16.24 -5.67
CA PHE A 131 6.62 -14.83 -5.69
C PHE A 131 7.80 -13.86 -5.69
N ASN A 132 8.90 -14.20 -5.00
CA ASN A 132 10.14 -13.40 -4.98
C ASN A 132 11.10 -13.79 -6.12
N LYS A 133 11.00 -15.01 -6.65
CA LYS A 133 11.85 -15.54 -7.73
C LYS A 133 11.23 -15.49 -9.12
N MET A 134 9.90 -15.38 -9.24
CA MET A 134 9.33 -14.66 -10.37
C MET A 134 9.74 -13.21 -10.16
N LYS A 135 10.97 -12.90 -10.61
CA LYS A 135 11.15 -11.64 -11.33
C LYS A 135 10.02 -11.64 -12.35
N PHE A 136 8.86 -11.11 -11.99
CA PHE A 136 7.98 -10.60 -13.00
C PHE A 136 8.91 -9.73 -13.82
N SER A 137 9.09 -10.06 -15.09
CA SER A 137 9.76 -9.17 -16.02
C SER A 137 9.01 -7.83 -16.14
N ARG A 138 7.85 -7.71 -15.46
CA ARG A 138 6.90 -6.61 -15.38
C ARG A 138 6.56 -6.25 -13.93
N SER A 139 5.99 -5.08 -13.69
CA SER A 139 5.48 -4.69 -12.37
C SER A 139 4.25 -5.53 -11.98
N TYR A 140 4.01 -5.74 -10.68
CA TYR A 140 2.80 -6.39 -10.17
C TYR A 140 1.52 -5.72 -10.70
N PHE A 141 1.51 -4.39 -10.75
CA PHE A 141 0.38 -3.58 -11.23
C PHE A 141 0.25 -3.56 -12.76
N ASP A 142 1.18 -4.19 -13.48
CA ASP A 142 1.12 -4.40 -14.93
C ASP A 142 0.81 -5.86 -15.30
N ALA A 143 0.70 -6.76 -14.31
CA ALA A 143 0.50 -8.20 -14.54
C ALA A 143 -0.75 -8.55 -15.37
N PRO A 144 -1.90 -7.84 -15.26
CA PRO A 144 -3.06 -8.09 -16.11
C PRO A 144 -2.85 -7.76 -17.60
N ASN A 145 -1.83 -6.96 -17.94
CA ASN A 145 -1.48 -6.61 -19.32
C ASN A 145 -0.56 -7.67 -19.97
N GLY A 146 -0.33 -8.80 -19.29
CA GLY A 146 0.38 -9.96 -19.80
C GLY A 146 -0.33 -10.65 -20.96
N ASN A 147 0.37 -11.57 -21.61
CA ASN A 147 -0.29 -12.55 -22.47
C ASN A 147 -1.15 -13.52 -21.62
N GLU A 148 -2.00 -14.31 -22.28
CA GLU A 148 -2.95 -15.20 -21.60
C GLU A 148 -2.29 -16.15 -20.58
N GLU A 149 -1.11 -16.69 -20.91
CA GLU A 149 -0.37 -17.60 -20.03
C GLU A 149 0.20 -16.87 -18.81
N GLU A 150 0.75 -15.67 -19.00
CA GLU A 150 1.23 -14.81 -17.92
C GLU A 150 0.09 -14.44 -16.96
N VAL A 151 -1.08 -14.08 -17.50
CA VAL A 151 -2.27 -13.74 -16.71
C VAL A 151 -2.79 -14.97 -15.94
N LYS A 152 -2.84 -16.15 -16.56
CA LYS A 152 -3.22 -17.40 -15.89
C LYS A 152 -2.29 -17.74 -14.73
N GLN A 153 -0.97 -17.62 -14.93
CA GLN A 153 0.01 -17.85 -13.87
C GLN A 153 -0.14 -16.84 -12.73
N PHE A 154 -0.37 -15.58 -13.06
CA PHE A 154 -0.65 -14.54 -12.08
C PHE A 154 -1.91 -14.83 -11.25
N LEU A 155 -3.03 -15.18 -11.88
CA LEU A 155 -4.27 -15.52 -11.16
C LEU A 155 -4.12 -16.78 -10.30
N ALA A 156 -3.40 -17.79 -10.77
CA ALA A 156 -3.08 -18.98 -9.97
C ALA A 156 -2.25 -18.63 -8.73
N LEU A 157 -1.35 -17.64 -8.85
CA LEU A 157 -0.56 -17.11 -7.74
C LEU A 157 -1.43 -16.32 -6.75
N GLN A 158 -2.29 -15.42 -7.25
CA GLN A 158 -3.25 -14.66 -6.43
C GLN A 158 -4.07 -15.59 -5.55
N SER A 159 -4.59 -16.69 -6.10
CA SER A 159 -5.37 -17.69 -5.35
C SER A 159 -4.58 -18.34 -4.19
N LYS A 160 -3.29 -18.60 -4.39
CA LYS A 160 -2.41 -19.13 -3.32
C LYS A 160 -2.17 -18.09 -2.24
N CYS A 161 -1.89 -16.85 -2.63
CA CYS A 161 -1.69 -15.73 -1.70
C CYS A 161 -2.93 -15.47 -0.86
N VAL A 162 -4.12 -15.44 -1.46
CA VAL A 162 -5.40 -15.25 -0.76
C VAL A 162 -5.56 -16.24 0.39
N LYS A 163 -5.27 -17.53 0.18
CA LYS A 163 -5.39 -18.56 1.23
C LYS A 163 -4.44 -18.31 2.40
N ALA A 164 -3.21 -17.88 2.13
CA ALA A 164 -2.23 -17.56 3.17
C ALA A 164 -2.62 -16.27 3.90
N PHE A 165 -2.96 -15.21 3.17
CA PHE A 165 -3.30 -13.90 3.73
C PHE A 165 -4.54 -13.98 4.61
N VAL A 166 -5.60 -14.67 4.19
CA VAL A 166 -6.80 -14.87 5.02
C VAL A 166 -6.50 -15.58 6.33
N ARG A 167 -5.49 -16.45 6.38
CA ARG A 167 -5.08 -17.10 7.64
C ARG A 167 -4.34 -16.12 8.54
N GLU A 168 -3.35 -15.42 8.00
CA GLU A 168 -2.49 -14.51 8.76
C GLU A 168 -3.22 -13.22 9.18
N LEU A 169 -4.23 -12.78 8.43
CA LEU A 169 -5.06 -11.62 8.79
C LEU A 169 -6.00 -11.90 9.97
N LYS A 170 -6.19 -13.18 10.36
CA LYS A 170 -6.93 -13.53 11.59
C LYS A 170 -6.06 -13.40 12.85
N ASP A 171 -4.75 -13.36 12.69
CA ASP A 171 -3.82 -13.18 13.80
C ASP A 171 -3.59 -11.69 14.06
N ASP A 172 -3.42 -11.31 15.33
CA ASP A 172 -3.23 -9.90 15.72
C ASP A 172 -1.92 -9.29 15.19
N VAL A 173 -1.03 -10.08 14.59
CA VAL A 173 0.27 -9.63 14.08
C VAL A 173 0.11 -8.50 13.06
N PHE A 174 -0.88 -8.61 12.16
CA PHE A 174 -1.13 -7.59 11.15
C PHE A 174 -1.62 -6.29 11.79
N CYS A 175 -2.58 -6.36 12.73
CA CYS A 175 -3.08 -5.20 13.46
C CYS A 175 -1.97 -4.50 14.27
N HIS A 176 -1.13 -5.27 14.96
CA HIS A 176 0.03 -4.70 15.68
C HIS A 176 1.02 -4.01 14.75
N MET A 177 1.22 -4.54 13.54
CA MET A 177 2.05 -3.90 12.52
C MET A 177 1.45 -2.56 12.09
N ILE A 178 0.14 -2.51 11.79
CA ILE A 178 -0.54 -1.25 11.42
C ILE A 178 -0.47 -0.23 12.55
N LYS A 179 -0.76 -0.65 13.79
CA LYS A 179 -0.61 0.19 14.98
C LYS A 179 0.78 0.81 15.05
N LYS A 180 1.83 0.00 14.92
CA LYS A 180 3.21 0.47 14.98
C LYS A 180 3.50 1.48 13.87
N CYS A 181 3.08 1.20 12.63
CA CYS A 181 3.25 2.13 11.51
C CYS A 181 2.56 3.48 11.75
N CYS A 182 1.35 3.48 12.31
CA CYS A 182 0.61 4.69 12.67
C CYS A 182 1.27 5.45 13.83
N ASP A 183 1.79 4.74 14.84
CA ASP A 183 2.49 5.36 15.97
C ASP A 183 3.81 6.00 15.49
N ASP A 184 4.62 5.27 14.71
CA ASP A 184 5.91 5.73 14.18
C ASP A 184 5.72 6.94 13.25
N SER A 185 4.70 6.92 12.38
CA SER A 185 4.38 8.06 11.52
C SER A 185 3.96 9.29 12.32
N TYR A 186 3.14 9.10 13.36
CA TYR A 186 2.70 10.19 14.22
C TYR A 186 3.84 10.77 15.06
N PHE A 187 4.71 9.94 15.63
CA PHE A 187 5.87 10.43 16.39
C PHE A 187 6.82 11.25 15.51
N LEU A 188 7.10 10.78 14.29
CA LEU A 188 7.90 11.54 13.34
C LEU A 188 7.21 12.86 12.95
N TYR A 189 5.90 12.83 12.74
CA TYR A 189 5.11 14.02 12.43
C TYR A 189 5.19 15.07 13.55
N VAL A 190 4.97 14.66 14.79
CA VAL A 190 5.06 15.54 15.96
C VAL A 190 6.45 16.18 16.06
N ASP A 191 7.51 15.36 15.97
CA ASP A 191 8.91 15.83 16.05
C ASP A 191 9.25 16.87 14.98
N LYS A 192 8.82 16.62 13.74
CA LYS A 192 9.25 17.44 12.59
C LYS A 192 8.32 18.60 12.25
N PHE A 193 7.03 18.51 12.54
CA PHE A 193 6.04 19.47 12.04
C PHE A 193 5.28 20.22 13.12
N LEU A 194 5.11 19.63 14.32
CA LEU A 194 4.42 20.30 15.43
C LEU A 194 5.40 20.96 16.40
N ASN A 195 6.48 20.27 16.78
CA ASN A 195 7.45 20.79 17.75
C ASN A 195 8.37 21.89 17.20
N GLN A 196 8.44 22.07 15.88
CA GLN A 196 9.19 23.16 15.24
C GLN A 196 8.39 24.48 15.14
N ARG A 197 7.13 24.48 15.59
CA ARG A 197 6.23 25.66 15.56
C ARG A 197 6.15 26.42 16.89
N VAL A 198 6.99 26.06 17.87
CA VAL A 198 7.09 26.70 19.20
C VAL A 198 8.42 27.40 19.35
#